data_AF-A0A142WP82-F1
#
_entry.id   AF-A0A142WP82-F1
#
_cell.length_a   1.000
_cell.length_b   1.000
_cell.length_c   1.000
_cell.angle_alpha   90.00
_cell.angle_beta   90.00
_cell.angle_gamma   90.00
#
_symmetry.space_group_name_H-M   'P 1'
#
loop_
_entity.id
_entity.type
_entity.pdbx_description
1 polymer ?
#
loop_
_entity_poly.entity_id
_entity_poly.type
_entity_poly.pdbx_seq_one_letter_code
_entity_poly.pdbx_strand_id
1 'polypeptide(L)'
;MAIANLVLTAKLSADITKSLTDGSVAKLAYDKGLFNDLPADADLLYTNGYSIATASSQSLDLSASLADAVGNSCVFAKVYAVFVKNLATATGRNIQIGGDSNHVPLFGAPADFLTVGPKGVLLVCNCLDGWTVTAGTGDILKIANSAGGQTIPVAVAVLGKAAA
;
A
#
# COMPACT_ATOMS: atom_id res chain seq x y z
N MET A 1 -8.67 -9.62 17.84
CA MET A 1 -9.36 -8.31 17.65
C MET A 1 -10.53 -8.54 16.69
N ALA A 2 -11.64 -7.82 16.79
CA ALA A 2 -12.75 -7.94 15.83
C ALA A 2 -12.87 -6.65 15.01
N ILE A 3 -12.77 -6.75 13.68
CA ILE A 3 -12.94 -5.62 12.77
C ILE A 3 -14.45 -5.37 12.58
N ALA A 4 -14.96 -4.27 13.14
CA ALA A 4 -16.41 -3.98 13.13
C ALA A 4 -16.88 -3.23 11.87
N ASN A 5 -15.99 -2.50 11.17
CA ASN A 5 -16.25 -1.83 9.90
C ASN A 5 -14.93 -1.50 9.20
N LEU A 6 -14.70 -2.04 8.00
CA LEU A 6 -13.52 -1.76 7.17
C LEU A 6 -13.95 -1.69 5.71
N VAL A 7 -13.60 -0.58 5.03
CA VAL A 7 -13.87 -0.39 3.61
C VAL A 7 -12.54 -0.26 2.87
N LEU A 8 -12.25 -1.22 1.99
CA LEU A 8 -11.12 -1.18 1.05
C LEU A 8 -11.67 -1.11 -0.37
N THR A 9 -11.70 0.08 -0.96
CA THR A 9 -12.22 0.30 -2.32
C THR A 9 -11.13 0.87 -3.20
N ALA A 10 -10.88 0.22 -4.34
CA ALA A 10 -9.98 0.71 -5.39
C ALA A 10 -10.79 0.99 -6.66
N LYS A 11 -11.28 2.23 -6.80
CA LYS A 11 -12.06 2.67 -7.97
C LYS A 11 -11.20 3.51 -8.89
N LEU A 12 -11.26 3.22 -10.19
CA LEU A 12 -10.80 4.14 -11.23
C LEU A 12 -12.00 4.52 -12.09
N SER A 13 -12.31 5.81 -12.11
CA SER A 13 -13.36 6.35 -12.96
C SER A 13 -12.89 7.61 -13.66
N ALA A 14 -13.30 7.76 -14.91
CA ALA A 14 -13.01 8.92 -15.74
C ALA A 14 -14.11 9.12 -16.77
N ASP A 15 -14.52 10.37 -16.99
CA ASP A 15 -15.26 10.78 -18.18
C ASP A 15 -14.25 11.33 -19.20
N ILE A 16 -14.19 10.71 -20.37
CA ILE A 16 -13.37 11.17 -21.50
C ILE A 16 -14.31 11.73 -22.55
N THR A 17 -14.09 12.99 -22.92
CA THR A 17 -14.87 13.65 -23.97
C THR A 17 -13.96 14.22 -25.05
N LYS A 18 -14.43 14.19 -26.29
CA LYS A 18 -13.76 14.84 -27.42
C LYS A 18 -14.81 15.48 -28.32
N SER A 19 -14.68 16.78 -28.53
CA SER A 19 -15.42 17.48 -29.58
C SER A 19 -14.88 17.08 -30.95
N LEU A 20 -15.76 16.66 -31.84
CA LEU A 20 -15.46 16.31 -33.22
C LEU A 20 -15.68 17.53 -34.13
N THR A 21 -15.11 17.48 -35.34
CA THR A 21 -15.17 18.58 -36.31
C THR A 21 -16.59 18.89 -36.80
N ASP A 22 -17.50 17.92 -36.72
CA ASP A 22 -18.93 18.07 -37.03
C ASP A 22 -19.75 18.68 -35.87
N GLY A 23 -19.09 19.04 -34.77
CA GLY A 23 -19.72 19.61 -33.58
C GLY A 23 -20.32 18.58 -32.61
N SER A 24 -20.27 17.28 -32.93
CA SER A 24 -20.69 16.23 -32.01
C SER A 24 -19.64 16.00 -30.90
N VAL A 25 -20.06 15.40 -29.78
CA VAL A 25 -19.17 15.05 -28.66
C VAL A 25 -19.12 13.53 -28.53
N ALA A 26 -17.95 12.95 -28.79
CA ALA A 26 -17.68 11.57 -28.41
C ALA A 26 -17.47 11.51 -26.89
N LYS A 27 -18.15 10.59 -26.21
CA LYS A 27 -18.04 10.38 -24.76
C LYS A 27 -17.72 8.91 -24.44
N LEU A 28 -16.77 8.70 -23.53
CA LEU A 28 -16.55 7.43 -22.85
C LEU A 28 -16.62 7.67 -21.34
N ALA A 29 -17.54 7.01 -20.67
CA ALA A 29 -17.54 6.88 -19.22
C ALA A 29 -16.79 5.60 -18.85
N TYR A 30 -15.62 5.74 -18.25
CA TYR A 30 -14.88 4.64 -17.66
C TYR A 30 -15.26 4.53 -16.19
N ASP A 31 -15.78 3.38 -15.78
CA ASP A 31 -16.01 3.03 -14.40
C ASP A 31 -15.66 1.56 -14.18
N LYS A 32 -14.55 1.32 -13.47
CA LYS A 32 -14.10 -0.01 -13.04
C LYS A 32 -13.61 0.07 -11.60
N GLY A 33 -13.83 -1.00 -10.84
CA GLY A 33 -13.23 -1.12 -9.50
C GLY A 33 -14.15 -0.72 -8.33
N LEU A 34 -15.40 -1.15 -8.33
CA LEU A 34 -15.99 -1.49 -7.02
C LEU A 34 -15.48 -2.89 -6.64
N PHE A 35 -14.19 -3.00 -6.34
CA PHE A 35 -13.70 -4.13 -5.54
C PHE A 35 -14.12 -3.80 -4.10
N ASN A 36 -15.12 -4.53 -3.61
CA ASN A 36 -15.65 -4.37 -2.26
C ASN A 36 -15.73 -5.74 -1.59
N ASP A 37 -14.61 -6.45 -1.64
CA ASP A 37 -14.47 -7.78 -1.06
C ASP A 37 -13.74 -7.67 0.28
N LEU A 38 -14.38 -8.21 1.32
CA LEU A 38 -13.77 -8.40 2.63
C LEU A 38 -13.19 -9.82 2.69
N PRO A 39 -11.88 -9.99 2.91
CA PRO A 39 -11.32 -11.32 3.13
C PRO A 39 -11.99 -11.98 4.33
N ALA A 40 -12.37 -13.24 4.18
CA ALA A 40 -13.20 -13.94 5.16
C ALA A 40 -12.56 -14.10 6.56
N ASP A 41 -11.23 -14.10 6.63
CA ASP A 41 -10.46 -14.34 7.85
C ASP A 41 -9.47 -13.21 8.19
N ALA A 42 -9.68 -12.01 7.65
CA ALA A 42 -8.89 -10.85 8.05
C ALA A 42 -9.31 -10.35 9.44
N ASP A 43 -8.34 -10.23 10.34
CA ASP A 43 -8.55 -9.85 11.75
C ASP A 43 -7.48 -8.88 12.30
N LEU A 44 -6.49 -8.49 11.48
CA LEU A 44 -5.45 -7.51 11.82
C LEU A 44 -5.43 -6.33 10.85
N LEU A 45 -5.36 -5.13 11.42
CA LEU A 45 -5.13 -3.89 10.69
C LEU A 45 -3.98 -3.13 11.34
N TYR A 46 -2.86 -3.02 10.62
CA TYR A 46 -1.77 -2.13 10.98
C TYR A 46 -1.96 -0.79 10.30
N THR A 47 -1.84 0.32 11.03
CA THR A 47 -1.81 1.66 10.46
C THR A 47 -0.76 2.51 11.15
N ASN A 48 0.04 3.25 10.40
CA ASN A 48 0.98 4.19 10.99
C ASN A 48 1.36 5.33 10.03
N GLY A 49 1.85 6.43 10.58
CA GLY A 49 2.49 7.51 9.84
C GLY A 49 3.99 7.55 10.13
N TYR A 50 4.80 7.77 9.10
CA TYR A 50 6.26 7.89 9.26
C TYR A 50 6.77 9.19 8.65
N SER A 51 7.91 9.65 9.16
CA SER A 51 8.72 10.70 8.54
C SER A 51 10.05 10.10 8.17
N ILE A 52 10.27 9.86 6.87
CA ILE A 52 11.45 9.16 6.37
C ILE A 52 12.49 10.20 5.96
N ALA A 53 13.59 10.26 6.70
CA ALA A 53 14.70 11.17 6.43
C ALA A 53 15.32 10.91 5.05
N THR A 54 16.10 11.88 4.54
CA THR A 54 16.80 11.75 3.26
C THR A 54 17.69 10.51 3.24
N ALA A 55 17.69 9.77 2.14
CA ALA A 55 18.48 8.54 1.96
C ALA A 55 18.28 7.47 3.05
N SER A 56 17.18 7.56 3.81
CA SER A 56 16.77 6.53 4.77
C SER A 56 15.61 5.70 4.23
N SER A 57 15.34 4.59 4.90
CA SER A 57 14.16 3.77 4.67
C SER A 57 13.45 3.45 5.98
N GLN A 58 12.15 3.28 5.90
CA GLN A 58 11.36 2.60 6.91
C GLN A 58 11.17 1.15 6.46
N SER A 59 11.56 0.20 7.30
CA SER A 59 11.28 -1.23 7.08
C SER A 59 10.18 -1.67 8.02
N LEU A 60 9.14 -2.27 7.47
CA LEU A 60 8.04 -2.87 8.21
C LEU A 60 8.18 -4.38 8.06
N ASP A 61 8.60 -5.05 9.12
CA ASP A 61 8.64 -6.52 9.16
C ASP A 61 7.23 -7.03 9.43
N LEU A 62 6.55 -7.57 8.40
CA LEU A 62 5.18 -8.06 8.55
C LEU A 62 5.14 -9.40 9.31
N SER A 63 6.27 -10.07 9.48
CA SER A 63 6.37 -11.35 10.17
C SER A 63 6.70 -11.21 11.67
N ALA A 64 6.89 -9.98 12.17
CA ALA A 64 7.25 -9.72 13.56
C ALA A 64 6.94 -8.27 13.99
N SER A 65 7.54 -7.82 15.10
CA SER A 65 7.83 -6.47 15.64
C SER A 65 6.85 -5.29 15.52
N LEU A 66 5.87 -5.32 14.63
CA LEU A 66 4.87 -4.28 14.49
C LEU A 66 3.88 -4.36 15.64
N ALA A 67 3.35 -3.19 16.00
CA ALA A 67 2.23 -3.05 16.90
C ALA A 67 1.13 -2.22 16.24
N ASP A 68 -0.13 -2.57 16.47
CA ASP A 68 -1.26 -1.77 16.02
C ASP A 68 -1.34 -0.43 16.76
N ALA A 69 -2.30 0.40 16.35
CA ALA A 69 -2.54 1.72 16.95
C ALA A 69 -2.99 1.68 18.42
N VAL A 70 -3.36 0.51 18.96
CA VAL A 70 -3.77 0.33 20.36
C VAL A 70 -2.76 -0.49 21.18
N GLY A 71 -1.61 -0.83 20.60
CA GLY A 71 -0.48 -1.49 21.26
C GLY A 71 -0.47 -3.01 21.21
N ASN A 72 -1.37 -3.68 20.46
CA ASN A 72 -1.27 -5.13 20.28
C ASN A 72 -0.21 -5.46 19.22
N SER A 73 0.43 -6.63 19.36
CA SER A 73 1.34 -7.12 18.34
C SER A 73 0.61 -7.40 17.02
N CYS A 74 1.21 -6.95 15.91
CA CYS A 74 0.75 -7.17 14.54
C CYS A 74 1.72 -8.09 13.81
N VAL A 75 1.67 -9.38 14.14
CA VAL A 75 2.36 -10.43 13.38
C VAL A 75 1.39 -11.00 12.36
N PHE A 76 1.70 -10.85 11.08
CA PHE A 76 0.84 -11.33 10.01
C PHE A 76 1.24 -12.75 9.61
N ALA A 77 0.25 -13.64 9.43
CA ALA A 77 0.42 -14.89 8.67
C ALA A 77 0.01 -14.73 7.21
N LYS A 78 -0.79 -13.69 6.92
CA LYS A 78 -1.22 -13.36 5.57
C LYS A 78 -1.56 -11.89 5.45
N VAL A 79 -1.26 -11.29 4.30
CA VAL A 79 -1.61 -9.91 3.96
C VAL A 79 -2.61 -9.92 2.82
N TYR A 80 -3.65 -9.11 2.92
CA TYR A 80 -4.71 -8.98 1.92
C TYR A 80 -4.67 -7.64 1.20
N ALA A 81 -4.21 -6.58 1.87
CA ALA A 81 -4.08 -5.27 1.25
C ALA A 81 -2.92 -4.48 1.85
N VAL A 82 -2.24 -3.73 1.00
CA VAL A 82 -1.22 -2.75 1.37
C VAL A 82 -1.59 -1.41 0.78
N PHE A 83 -1.65 -0.41 1.64
CA PHE A 83 -1.83 0.99 1.30
C PHE A 83 -0.62 1.79 1.75
N VAL A 84 -0.02 2.54 0.85
CA VAL A 84 1.03 3.50 1.16
C VAL A 84 0.76 4.79 0.40
N LYS A 85 0.70 5.91 1.12
CA LYS A 85 0.52 7.24 0.55
C LYS A 85 1.72 8.12 0.82
N ASN A 86 2.24 8.71 -0.26
CA ASN A 86 3.24 9.76 -0.16
C ASN A 86 2.54 11.09 0.18
N LEU A 87 2.79 11.62 1.37
CA LEU A 87 2.13 12.84 1.84
C LEU A 87 2.85 14.13 1.40
N ALA A 88 4.02 14.01 0.78
CA ALA A 88 4.76 15.16 0.26
C ALA A 88 3.91 16.02 -0.69
N THR A 89 4.19 17.33 -0.68
CA THR A 89 3.48 18.35 -1.48
C THR A 89 4.33 18.95 -2.59
N ALA A 90 5.65 18.71 -2.60
CA ALA A 90 6.58 19.29 -3.57
C ALA A 90 7.10 18.23 -4.54
N THR A 91 7.28 18.63 -5.81
CA THR A 91 7.77 17.78 -6.90
C THR A 91 9.13 17.16 -6.60
N GLY A 92 9.39 15.97 -7.15
CA GLY A 92 10.66 15.26 -6.96
C GLY A 92 10.81 14.54 -5.61
N ARG A 93 9.85 14.67 -4.69
CA ARG A 93 9.82 13.93 -3.42
C ARG A 93 9.25 12.54 -3.62
N ASN A 94 10.04 11.67 -4.26
CA ASN A 94 9.66 10.30 -4.56
C ASN A 94 9.97 9.36 -3.39
N ILE A 95 9.10 8.38 -3.17
CA ILE A 95 9.37 7.22 -2.33
C ILE A 95 9.43 5.97 -3.20
N GLN A 96 10.22 4.99 -2.78
CA GLN A 96 10.26 3.65 -3.38
C GLN A 96 9.67 2.67 -2.37
N ILE A 97 8.70 1.85 -2.82
CA ILE A 97 8.03 0.86 -1.98
C ILE A 97 8.42 -0.52 -2.49
N GLY A 98 9.00 -1.35 -1.63
CA GLY A 98 9.67 -2.60 -1.97
C GLY A 98 11.19 -2.47 -1.95
N GLY A 99 11.86 -3.34 -2.70
CA GLY A 99 13.29 -3.28 -2.92
C GLY A 99 14.15 -3.82 -1.76
N ASP A 100 13.53 -4.55 -0.83
CA ASP A 100 14.25 -5.30 0.20
C ASP A 100 14.69 -6.67 -0.33
N SER A 101 15.74 -7.26 0.24
CA SER A 101 16.14 -8.63 -0.10
C SER A 101 15.14 -9.65 0.42
N ASN A 102 14.60 -9.42 1.62
CA ASN A 102 13.56 -10.23 2.25
C ASN A 102 12.19 -9.60 1.98
N HIS A 103 11.94 -9.21 0.73
CA HIS A 103 10.71 -8.54 0.33
C HIS A 103 9.47 -9.36 0.70
N VAL A 104 8.41 -8.65 1.09
CA VAL A 104 7.08 -9.25 1.16
C VAL A 104 6.70 -9.89 -0.20
N PRO A 105 6.00 -11.04 -0.21
CA PRO A 105 5.62 -11.77 -1.44
C PRO A 105 4.60 -11.05 -2.34
N LEU A 106 4.39 -9.75 -2.09
CA LEU A 106 3.76 -8.80 -3.02
C LEU A 106 4.66 -8.49 -4.22
N PHE A 107 5.98 -8.51 -4.04
CA PHE A 107 6.96 -8.24 -5.11
C PHE A 107 7.45 -9.54 -5.74
N GLY A 108 7.80 -9.51 -7.03
CA GLY A 108 8.18 -10.71 -7.78
C GLY A 108 9.61 -11.16 -7.56
N ALA A 109 10.49 -10.24 -7.16
CA ALA A 109 11.90 -10.51 -6.89
C ALA A 109 12.48 -9.54 -5.84
N PRO A 110 13.64 -9.90 -5.24
CA PRO A 110 14.46 -8.94 -4.50
C PRO A 110 14.78 -7.72 -5.35
N ALA A 111 14.89 -6.55 -4.72
CA ALA A 111 15.12 -5.26 -5.39
C ALA A 111 13.97 -4.75 -6.29
N ASP A 112 12.86 -5.47 -6.45
CA ASP A 112 11.67 -4.94 -7.11
C ASP A 112 11.01 -3.87 -6.24
N PHE A 113 10.76 -2.69 -6.80
CA PHE A 113 10.06 -1.62 -6.12
C PHE A 113 9.18 -0.80 -7.07
N LEU A 114 8.16 -0.17 -6.52
CA LEU A 114 7.40 0.87 -7.19
C LEU A 114 7.85 2.25 -6.73
N THR A 115 8.06 3.17 -7.66
CA THR A 115 8.29 4.58 -7.33
C THR A 115 6.96 5.33 -7.27
N VAL A 116 6.69 5.97 -6.13
CA VAL A 116 5.47 6.77 -5.89
C VAL A 116 5.85 8.22 -5.63
N GLY A 117 5.41 9.10 -6.54
CA GLY A 117 5.65 10.54 -6.43
C GLY A 117 4.79 11.22 -5.36
N PRO A 118 5.00 12.54 -5.15
CA PRO A 118 4.25 13.34 -4.19
C PRO A 118 2.74 13.23 -4.41
N LYS A 119 1.96 13.11 -3.33
CA LYS A 119 0.50 12.86 -3.34
C LYS A 119 0.06 11.55 -4.01
N GLY A 120 0.99 10.74 -4.51
CA GLY A 120 0.73 9.43 -5.05
C GLY A 120 0.36 8.40 -3.99
N VAL A 121 -0.28 7.34 -4.44
CA VAL A 121 -0.75 6.22 -3.61
C VAL A 121 -0.36 4.91 -4.29
N LEU A 122 0.20 3.98 -3.53
CA LEU A 122 0.13 2.56 -3.82
C LEU A 122 -1.03 1.98 -3.02
N LEU A 123 -1.99 1.39 -3.71
CA LEU A 123 -3.02 0.54 -3.11
C LEU A 123 -3.05 -0.75 -3.91
N VAL A 124 -2.79 -1.86 -3.24
CA VAL A 124 -2.83 -3.20 -3.83
C VAL A 124 -3.62 -4.11 -2.91
N CYS A 125 -4.54 -4.87 -3.50
CA CYS A 125 -5.44 -5.76 -2.79
C CYS A 125 -5.46 -7.12 -3.50
N ASN A 126 -5.43 -8.19 -2.71
CA ASN A 126 -5.63 -9.56 -3.16
C ASN A 126 -6.57 -10.25 -2.17
N CYS A 127 -7.83 -9.80 -2.11
CA CYS A 127 -8.74 -10.12 -1.01
C CYS A 127 -9.21 -11.59 -0.95
N LEU A 128 -9.05 -12.35 -2.03
CA LEU A 128 -9.39 -13.78 -2.05
C LEU A 128 -8.21 -14.65 -1.61
N ASP A 129 -7.06 -14.51 -2.28
CA ASP A 129 -5.91 -15.39 -2.04
C ASP A 129 -5.01 -14.87 -0.92
N GLY A 130 -4.80 -13.55 -0.91
CA GLY A 130 -3.79 -12.86 -0.10
C GLY A 130 -2.37 -13.26 -0.46
N TRP A 131 -1.41 -12.71 0.29
CA TRP A 131 0.00 -13.09 0.24
C TRP A 131 0.38 -13.71 1.58
N THR A 132 0.84 -14.95 1.55
CA THR A 132 1.32 -15.65 2.75
C THR A 132 2.53 -14.94 3.32
N VAL A 133 2.52 -14.66 4.61
CA VAL A 133 3.69 -14.17 5.35
C VAL A 133 4.31 -15.34 6.08
N THR A 134 5.60 -15.56 5.90
CA THR A 134 6.33 -16.68 6.50
C THR A 134 6.95 -16.22 7.81
N ALA A 135 6.72 -16.98 8.88
CA ALA A 135 7.26 -16.63 10.18
C ALA A 135 8.80 -16.68 10.18
N GLY A 136 9.44 -15.62 10.68
CA GLY A 136 10.89 -15.56 10.86
C GLY A 136 11.71 -15.33 9.59
N THR A 137 11.10 -15.15 8.42
CA THR A 137 11.81 -14.78 7.18
C THR A 137 12.08 -13.28 7.08
N GLY A 138 11.42 -12.47 7.91
CA GLY A 138 11.53 -11.02 7.83
C GLY A 138 10.92 -10.51 6.53
N ASP A 139 9.66 -10.86 6.26
CA ASP A 139 8.93 -10.38 5.08
C ASP A 139 8.71 -8.87 5.20
N ILE A 140 9.66 -8.11 4.64
CA ILE A 140 9.81 -6.67 4.82
C ILE A 140 9.11 -5.90 3.71
N LEU A 141 8.17 -5.06 4.12
CA LEU A 141 7.69 -3.95 3.31
C LEU A 141 8.59 -2.73 3.58
N LYS A 142 9.53 -2.50 2.67
CA LYS A 142 10.44 -1.35 2.73
C LYS A 142 9.82 -0.14 2.03
N ILE A 143 9.96 1.03 2.65
CA ILE A 143 9.62 2.32 2.08
C ILE A 143 10.86 3.19 2.17
N ALA A 144 11.52 3.44 1.03
CA ALA A 144 12.73 4.23 0.96
C ALA A 144 12.44 5.65 0.46
N ASN A 145 13.06 6.63 1.10
CA ASN A 145 13.09 7.99 0.58
C ASN A 145 14.22 8.11 -0.44
N SER A 146 13.85 8.11 -1.71
CA SER A 146 14.80 8.25 -2.83
C SER A 146 15.05 9.70 -3.22
N ALA A 147 14.47 10.67 -2.51
CA ALA A 147 14.66 12.09 -2.77
C ALA A 147 15.83 12.65 -1.95
N GLY A 148 16.63 13.51 -2.57
CA GLY A 148 17.76 14.15 -1.91
C GLY A 148 17.33 15.30 -0.98
N GLY A 149 17.94 15.33 0.20
CA GLY A 149 18.00 16.49 1.10
C GLY A 149 16.72 16.83 1.86
N GLN A 150 15.68 15.98 1.81
CA GLN A 150 14.37 16.29 2.39
C GLN A 150 13.75 15.08 3.08
N THR A 151 13.08 15.30 4.22
CA THR A 151 12.25 14.28 4.87
C THR A 151 10.89 14.16 4.18
N ILE A 152 10.43 12.94 3.94
CA ILE A 152 9.13 12.65 3.33
C ILE A 152 8.17 12.06 4.36
N PRO A 153 7.01 12.69 4.63
CA PRO A 153 5.95 12.09 5.41
C PRO A 153 5.19 11.05 4.57
N VAL A 154 4.88 9.91 5.16
CA VAL A 154 4.09 8.83 4.54
C VAL A 154 3.03 8.31 5.50
N ALA A 155 1.92 7.83 4.94
CA ALA A 155 0.91 7.08 5.69
C ALA A 155 0.83 5.65 5.15
N VAL A 156 0.73 4.68 6.05
CA VAL A 156 0.73 3.25 5.74
C VAL A 156 -0.47 2.58 6.40
N ALA A 157 -1.12 1.67 5.68
CA ALA A 157 -2.04 0.70 6.25
C ALA A 157 -1.82 -0.69 5.63
N VAL A 158 -1.91 -1.73 6.45
CA VAL A 158 -1.80 -3.12 6.03
C VAL A 158 -2.94 -3.91 6.66
N LEU A 159 -3.78 -4.53 5.82
CA LEU A 159 -4.81 -5.46 6.25
C LEU A 159 -4.28 -6.88 6.11
N GLY A 160 -4.50 -7.70 7.11
CA GLY A 160 -4.15 -9.10 7.04
C GLY A 160 -4.81 -9.96 8.10
N LYS A 161 -4.27 -11.16 8.23
CA LYS A 161 -4.63 -12.17 9.22
C LYS A 161 -3.50 -12.35 10.21
N ALA A 162 -3.82 -12.45 11.49
CA ALA A 162 -2.89 -12.79 12.55
C ALA A 162 -2.20 -14.13 12.32
N ALA A 163 -0.92 -14.20 12.67
CA ALA A 163 -0.29 -15.48 12.95
C ALA A 163 -0.97 -16.13 14.17
N ALA A 164 -1.19 -17.44 14.07
CA ALA A 164 -1.78 -18.25 15.14
C ALA A 164 -0.81 -18.42 16.31
#